data_AF-W1EZS7-F1
#
_entry.id   AF-W1EZS7-F1
#
_cell.length_a   1.000
_cell.length_b   1.000
_cell.length_c   1.000
_cell.angle_alpha   90.00
_cell.angle_beta   90.00
_cell.angle_gamma   90.00
#
_symmetry.space_group_name_H-M   'P 1'
#
loop_
_entity.id
_entity.type
_entity.pdbx_description
1 polymer ?
#
loop_
_entity_poly.entity_id
_entity_poly.type
_entity_poly.pdbx_seq_one_letter_code
_entity_poly.pdbx_strand_id
1 'polypeptide(L)' 'MARLFTPSESKYYLMALDAGTGSIRAVIFDLEGNQIAVGQAEWRHLAVPDVPGSMEFDLNKKLATGV' A
#
# COMPACT_ATOMS: atom_id res chain seq x y z
N MET A 1 -16.25 -22.26 2.34
CA MET A 1 -16.82 -21.81 1.06
C MET A 1 -15.84 -20.79 0.48
N ALA A 2 -14.93 -21.21 -0.40
CA ALA A 2 -14.01 -20.28 -1.05
C ALA A 2 -14.81 -19.47 -2.05
N ARG A 3 -14.87 -18.14 -1.92
CA ARG A 3 -15.37 -17.28 -2.98
C ARG A 3 -14.40 -17.46 -4.15
N LEU A 4 -14.85 -18.16 -5.19
CA LEU A 4 -14.18 -18.19 -6.48
C LEU A 4 -14.08 -16.74 -6.95
N PHE A 5 -12.85 -16.31 -7.22
CA PHE A 5 -12.55 -14.99 -7.73
C PHE A 5 -13.15 -14.85 -9.12
N THR A 6 -14.31 -14.20 -9.22
CA THR A 6 -14.84 -13.71 -10.50
C THR A 6 -14.21 -12.33 -10.73
N PRO A 7 -13.24 -12.20 -11.65
CA PRO A 7 -12.77 -10.88 -12.03
C PRO A 7 -13.94 -10.06 -12.58
N SER A 8 -14.04 -8.81 -12.14
CA SER A 8 -14.99 -7.86 -12.70
C SER A 8 -14.63 -7.64 -14.17
N GLU A 9 -15.58 -7.84 -15.09
CA GLU A 9 -15.46 -7.51 -16.52
C GLU A 9 -15.38 -5.99 -16.77
N SER A 10 -15.35 -5.17 -15.71
CA SER A 10 -15.19 -3.72 -15.80
C SER A 10 -13.82 -3.36 -16.37
N LYS A 11 -13.80 -2.42 -17.32
CA LYS A 11 -12.56 -1.78 -17.79
C LYS A 11 -11.89 -0.91 -16.73
N TYR A 12 -12.60 -0.57 -15.65
CA TYR A 12 -12.17 0.38 -14.63
C TYR A 12 -12.21 -0.22 -13.23
N TYR A 13 -11.20 0.15 -12.44
CA TYR A 13 -11.03 -0.22 -11.05
C TYR A 13 -10.73 1.02 -10.21
N LEU A 14 -11.03 0.94 -8.91
CA LEU A 14 -10.64 1.97 -7.94
C LEU A 14 -9.44 1.47 -7.13
N MET A 15 -8.48 2.35 -6.87
CA MET A 15 -7.35 2.09 -5.99
C MET A 15 -7.42 3.03 -4.79
N ALA A 16 -7.41 2.47 -3.58
CA ALA A 16 -7.19 3.22 -2.35
C ALA A 16 -5.74 3.06 -1.91
N LEU A 17 -5.07 4.18 -1.63
CA LEU A 17 -3.75 4.22 -1.02
C LEU A 17 -3.89 4.69 0.43
N ASP A 18 -3.46 3.84 1.36
CA ASP A 18 -3.48 4.08 2.79
C ASP A 18 -2.03 4.14 3.30
N ALA A 19 -1.55 5.36 3.56
CA ALA A 19 -0.19 5.62 4.00
C ALA A 19 -0.17 5.81 5.53
N GLY A 20 0.25 4.75 6.23
CA GLY A 20 0.58 4.79 7.65
C GLY A 20 2.01 5.30 7.88
N THR A 21 2.39 5.54 9.13
CA THR A 21 3.68 6.13 9.49
C THR A 21 4.86 5.31 8.94
N GLY A 22 4.85 3.98 9.11
CA GLY A 22 5.91 3.07 8.64
C GLY A 22 5.54 2.15 7.47
N SER A 23 4.40 2.36 6.82
CA SER A 23 3.89 1.44 5.82
C SER A 23 2.90 2.09 4.86
N ILE A 24 2.80 1.55 3.65
CA ILE A 24 1.73 1.85 2.72
C ILE A 24 1.00 0.59 2.32
N ARG A 25 -0.32 0.71 2.15
CA ARG A 25 -1.17 -0.32 1.58
C ARG A 25 -1.90 0.23 0.37
N ALA A 26 -1.92 -0.56 -0.70
CA ALA A 26 -2.74 -0.34 -1.88
C ALA A 26 -3.85 -1.40 -1.92
N VAL A 27 -5.10 -0.97 -2.05
CA VAL A 27 -6.26 -1.86 -2.17
C VAL A 27 -6.98 -1.56 -3.48
N ILE A 28 -7.23 -2.60 -4.27
CA ILE A 28 -8.01 -2.50 -5.52
C ILE A 28 -9.45 -2.93 -5.24
N PHE A 29 -10.40 -2.13 -5.68
CA PHE A 29 -11.83 -2.40 -5.63
C PHE A 29 -12.43 -2.43 -7.04
N ASP A 30 -13.47 -3.25 -7.22
CA ASP A 30 -14.40 -3.07 -8.33
C ASP A 30 -15.36 -1.90 -8.06
N LEU A 31 -16.23 -1.61 -9.03
CA LEU A 31 -17.18 -0.48 -8.94
C LEU A 31 -18.36 -0.75 -8.00
N GLU A 32 -18.55 -1.99 -7.56
CA GLU A 32 -19.56 -2.37 -6.56
C GLU A 32 -18.99 -2.27 -5.12
N GLY A 33 -17.70 -1.96 -4.99
CA GLY A 33 -17.01 -1.81 -3.72
C GLY A 33 -16.43 -3.13 -3.18
N ASN A 34 -16.41 -4.21 -3.96
CA ASN A 34 -15.75 -5.44 -3.53
C ASN A 34 -14.23 -5.29 -3.62
N GLN A 35 -13.51 -5.75 -2.59
CA GLN A 35 -12.05 -5.81 -2.63
C GLN A 35 -11.60 -6.95 -3.56
N ILE A 36 -10.75 -6.60 -4.53
CA ILE A 36 -10.23 -7.49 -5.56
C ILE A 36 -8.77 -7.88 -5.27
N ALA A 37 -7.94 -6.93 -4.84
CA ALA A 37 -6.54 -7.19 -4.55
C ALA A 37 -6.01 -6.25 -3.46
N VAL A 38 -4.94 -6.68 -2.79
CA VAL A 38 -4.22 -5.87 -1.80
C VAL A 38 -2.72 -6.09 -1.93
N GLY A 39 -1.95 -5.00 -1.83
CA GLY A 39 -0.50 -5.01 -1.69
C GLY A 39 -0.08 -4.10 -0.56
N GLN A 40 0.98 -4.47 0.16
CA GLN A 40 1.54 -3.66 1.25
C GLN A 40 3.06 -3.63 1.12
N ALA A 41 3.64 -2.50 1.53
CA ALA A 41 5.06 -2.38 1.71
C ALA A 41 5.35 -1.58 2.99
N GLU A 42 6.42 -1.97 3.68
CA GLU A 42 6.91 -1.30 4.88
C GLU A 42 8.16 -0.49 4.54
N TRP A 43 8.32 0.64 5.22
CA TRP A 43 9.58 1.39 5.26
C TRP A 43 10.00 1.63 6.69
N ARG A 44 11.29 1.90 6.86
CA ARG A 44 11.85 2.32 8.14
C ARG A 44 11.95 3.83 8.16
N HIS A 45 11.60 4.44 9.27
CA HIS A 45 11.96 5.83 9.53
C HIS A 45 13.46 5.93 9.71
N LEU A 46 14.06 6.93 9.06
CA LEU A 46 15.43 7.30 9.33
C LEU A 46 15.44 8.21 10.56
N ALA A 47 16.33 7.90 11.50
CA ALA A 47 16.61 8.80 12.60
C ALA A 47 17.55 9.91 12.11
N VAL A 48 17.24 11.16 12.45
CA VAL A 48 18.13 12.29 12.26
C VAL A 48 19.19 12.23 13.37
N PRO A 49 20.49 12.29 13.03
CA PRO A 49 21.56 12.34 14.03
C PRO A 49 21.31 13.45 15.05
N ASP A 50 21.55 13.15 16.34
CA ASP A 50 21.41 14.08 17.46
C ASP A 50 20.00 14.66 17.72
N VAL A 51 18.95 14.09 17.12
CA VAL A 51 17.56 14.45 17.40
C VAL A 51 16.79 13.23 17.92
N PRO A 52 16.72 13.02 19.26
CA PRO A 52 16.00 11.90 19.85
C PRO A 52 14.52 11.89 19.43
N GLY A 53 14.04 10.73 18.97
CA GLY A 53 12.64 10.54 18.55
C GLY A 53 12.29 11.11 17.17
N SER A 54 13.28 11.57 16.40
CA SER A 54 13.07 11.97 15.01
C SER A 54 12.63 10.80 14.12
N MET A 55 11.80 11.10 13.12
CA MET A 55 11.28 10.15 12.15
C MET A 55 11.24 10.81 10.78
N GLU A 56 12.30 10.65 10.00
CA GLU A 56 12.42 11.20 8.65
C GLU A 56 12.04 10.15 7.59
N PHE A 57 11.53 10.63 6.45
CA PHE A 57 11.22 9.79 5.30
C PHE A 57 12.42 9.70 4.37
N ASP A 58 12.81 8.47 4.03
CA ASP A 58 13.82 8.23 3.00
C ASP A 58 13.21 8.44 1.60
N LEU A 59 13.27 9.67 1.10
CA LEU A 59 12.77 10.03 -0.23
C LEU A 59 13.61 9.44 -1.38
N ASN A 60 14.82 8.95 -1.09
CA ASN A 60 15.70 8.32 -2.08
C ASN A 60 15.39 6.82 -2.25
N LYS A 61 14.69 6.22 -1.28
CA LYS A 61 14.30 4.81 -1.34
C LYS A 61 13.10 4.62 -2.24
N LYS A 62 13.30 3.97 -3.38
CA LYS A 62 12.20 3.42 -4.18
C LYS A 62 11.52 2.32 -3.38
N LEU A 63 10.19 2.35 -3.31
CA LEU A 63 9.40 1.27 -2.73
C LEU A 63 9.85 -0.03 -3.41
N ALA A 64 10.39 -0.97 -2.65
CA ALA A 64 10.83 -2.24 -3.21
C ALA A 64 9.60 -2.94 -3.78
N THR A 65 9.48 -2.98 -5.10
CA THR A 65 8.43 -3.72 -5.80
C THR A 65 8.77 -5.19 -5.70
N GLY A 66 8.49 -5.78 -4.53
CA GLY A 66 8.39 -7.22 -4.37
C GLY A 66 7.08 -7.70 -4.98
N VAL A 67 7.04 -7.74 -6.32
CA VAL A 67 6.11 -8.59 -7.08
C VAL A 67 6.82 -9.88 -7.43
#